data_AF-A0A1G5X8F8-F1
#
_entry.id   AF-A0A1G5X8F8-F1
#
_cell.length_a   1.000
_cell.length_b   1.000
_cell.length_c   1.000
_cell.angle_alpha   90.00
_cell.angle_beta   90.00
_cell.angle_gamma   90.00
#
_symmetry.space_group_name_H-M   'P 1'
#
loop_
_entity.id
_entity.type
_entity.pdbx_description
1 polymer ?
#
loop_
_entity_poly.entity_id
_entity_poly.type
_entity_poly.pdbx_seq_one_letter_code
_entity_poly.pdbx_strand_id
1 'polypeptide(L)'
;MYFFREYTKPNKDPSKTDKITRIYNNYSACKCCIHKNNCFTDKQTHRTITENGERMQRVMHHKMEKEEYKEEFSKKPYVEGPFGIFKEQFHIKQEIVIGVVKTEKRLNLDALAYNIKRLYNLKQEKK
;
A
#
# COMPACT_ATOMS: atom_id res chain seq x y z
N MET A 1 8.85 -14.63 7.52
CA MET A 1 10.09 -14.96 6.80
C MET A 1 11.23 -14.31 7.57
N TYR A 2 12.22 -15.07 8.08
CA TYR A 2 13.30 -14.51 8.91
C TYR A 2 14.45 -14.01 8.02
N PHE A 3 14.78 -12.72 8.10
CA PHE A 3 15.90 -12.14 7.36
C PHE A 3 17.16 -12.19 8.23
N PHE A 4 18.24 -12.76 7.69
CA PHE A 4 19.47 -12.93 8.46
C PHE A 4 20.28 -11.63 8.51
N ARG A 5 20.38 -10.93 7.37
CA ARG A 5 21.05 -9.62 7.24
C ARG A 5 20.46 -8.82 6.09
N GLU A 6 20.40 -7.50 6.27
CA GLU A 6 20.07 -6.52 5.23
C GLU A 6 21.28 -5.61 4.96
N TYR A 7 21.56 -5.34 3.69
CA TYR A 7 22.60 -4.41 3.27
C TYR A 7 22.01 -3.39 2.30
N THR A 8 22.20 -2.11 2.59
CA THR A 8 21.91 -1.00 1.70
C THR A 8 23.17 -0.65 0.90
N LYS A 9 23.12 -0.78 -0.43
CA LYS A 9 24.17 -0.29 -1.31
C LYS A 9 23.70 1.03 -1.93
N PRO A 10 24.31 2.17 -1.57
CA PRO A 10 23.93 3.44 -2.13
C PRO A 10 24.17 3.43 -3.64
N ASN A 11 23.24 4.01 -4.40
CA ASN A 11 23.42 4.14 -5.84
C ASN A 11 24.45 5.23 -6.14
N LYS A 12 25.30 5.01 -7.16
CA LYS A 12 26.28 6.03 -7.58
C LYS A 12 25.61 7.25 -8.22
N ASP A 13 24.42 7.04 -8.77
CA ASP A 13 23.59 8.07 -9.38
C ASP A 13 22.52 8.52 -8.37
N PRO A 14 22.54 9.78 -7.90
CA PRO A 14 21.60 10.28 -6.90
C PRO A 14 20.15 10.35 -7.41
N SER A 15 19.92 10.24 -8.72
CA SER A 15 18.57 10.14 -9.30
C SER A 15 17.95 8.75 -9.17
N LYS A 16 18.75 7.73 -8.83
CA LYS A 16 18.32 6.33 -8.78
C LYS A 16 18.29 5.83 -7.35
N THR A 17 17.36 4.92 -7.09
CA THR A 17 17.15 4.36 -5.75
C THR A 17 18.31 3.47 -5.32
N ASP A 18 18.62 3.52 -4.02
CA ASP A 18 19.60 2.63 -3.40
C ASP A 18 19.17 1.17 -3.50
N LYS A 19 20.14 0.31 -3.82
CA LYS A 19 19.93 -1.12 -4.01
C LYS A 19 20.00 -1.81 -2.66
N ILE A 20 18.89 -2.38 -2.20
CA ILE A 20 18.87 -3.16 -0.95
C ILE A 20 19.02 -4.64 -1.28
N THR A 21 19.95 -5.28 -0.59
CA THR A 21 20.24 -6.70 -0.72
C THR A 21 19.88 -7.39 0.58
N ARG A 22 18.86 -8.25 0.56
CA ARG A 22 18.42 -9.05 1.71
C ARG A 22 18.92 -10.47 1.57
N ILE A 23 19.55 -10.97 2.63
CA ILE A 23 20.03 -12.35 2.71
C ILE A 23 19.02 -13.18 3.49
N TYR A 24 18.48 -14.19 2.80
CA TYR A 24 17.65 -15.23 3.40
C TYR A 24 18.51 -16.48 3.63
N ASN A 25 18.71 -16.81 4.89
CA ASN A 25 19.34 -18.05 5.29
C ASN A 25 18.70 -18.57 6.57
N ASN A 26 18.05 -19.73 6.47
CA ASN A 26 17.68 -20.51 7.63
C ASN A 26 18.49 -21.82 7.59
N TYR A 27 19.72 -21.77 8.12
CA TYR A 27 20.68 -22.87 7.98
C TYR A 27 20.14 -24.20 8.52
N SER A 28 19.49 -24.18 9.69
CA SER A 28 18.93 -25.39 10.30
C SER A 28 17.85 -26.03 9.43
N ALA A 29 16.96 -25.23 8.83
CA ALA A 29 15.92 -25.73 7.93
C ALA A 29 16.47 -26.11 6.54
N CYS A 30 17.45 -25.37 6.01
CA CYS A 30 17.95 -25.57 4.65
C CYS A 30 19.01 -26.66 4.52
N LYS A 31 19.68 -27.07 5.61
CA LYS A 31 20.76 -28.08 5.59
C LYS A 31 20.31 -29.42 5.02
N CYS A 32 19.10 -29.86 5.36
CA CYS A 32 18.56 -31.16 4.95
C CYS A 32 17.32 -31.03 4.04
N CYS A 33 17.10 -29.85 3.44
CA CYS A 33 15.93 -29.62 2.61
C CYS A 33 16.08 -30.29 1.24
N ILE A 34 15.14 -31.17 0.88
CA ILE A 34 15.11 -31.86 -0.43
C ILE A 34 14.98 -30.86 -1.59
N HIS A 35 14.33 -29.73 -1.36
CA HIS A 35 14.13 -28.68 -2.36
C HIS A 35 15.18 -27.55 -2.31
N LYS A 36 16.31 -27.75 -1.61
CA LYS A 36 17.38 -26.74 -1.48
C LYS A 36 17.82 -26.19 -2.84
N ASN A 37 17.97 -27.08 -3.83
CA ASN A 37 18.46 -26.75 -5.16
C ASN A 37 17.47 -25.91 -5.99
N ASN A 38 16.19 -25.85 -5.59
CA ASN A 38 15.19 -24.97 -6.21
C ASN A 38 15.29 -23.53 -5.69
N CYS A 39 15.94 -23.32 -4.54
CA CYS A 39 15.99 -22.03 -3.86
C CYS A 39 17.32 -21.30 -4.10
N PHE A 40 18.44 -22.04 -4.18
CA PHE A 40 19.77 -21.51 -4.47
C PHE A 40 20.70 -22.61 -4.99
N THR A 41 21.76 -22.22 -5.69
CA THR A 41 22.75 -23.14 -6.27
C THR A 41 23.63 -23.78 -5.20
N ASP A 42 24.25 -24.93 -5.48
CA ASP A 42 25.13 -25.65 -4.52
C ASP A 42 26.32 -24.82 -4.02
N LYS A 43 26.76 -23.84 -4.81
CA LYS A 43 27.84 -22.89 -4.45
C LYS A 43 27.38 -21.82 -3.48
N GLN A 44 26.08 -21.59 -3.36
CA GLN A 44 25.49 -20.57 -2.52
C GLN A 44 24.92 -21.20 -1.25
N THR A 45 25.15 -20.55 -0.11
CA THR A 45 24.63 -21.00 1.18
C THR A 45 23.33 -20.31 1.57
N HIS A 46 22.91 -19.31 0.78
CA HIS A 46 21.80 -18.42 1.09
C HIS A 46 21.16 -17.90 -0.20
N ARG A 47 19.89 -17.52 -0.10
CA ARG A 47 19.20 -16.82 -1.18
C ARG A 47 19.36 -15.32 -0.99
N THR A 48 19.76 -14.64 -2.06
CA THR A 48 19.86 -13.18 -2.07
C THR A 48 18.67 -12.61 -2.83
N ILE A 49 17.88 -11.76 -2.17
CA ILE A 49 16.79 -11.01 -2.80
C ILE A 49 17.25 -9.56 -2.90
N THR A 50 17.22 -9.03 -4.12
CA THR A 50 17.52 -7.63 -4.38
C THR A 50 16.21 -6.89 -4.58
N GLU A 51 15.97 -5.87 -3.76
CA GLU A 51 14.81 -5.00 -3.89
C GLU A 51 15.23 -3.68 -4.52
N ASN A 52 14.71 -3.42 -5.72
CA ASN A 52 14.87 -2.15 -6.43
C ASN A 52 13.56 -1.35 -6.28
N GLY A 53 13.26 -0.91 -5.07
CA GLY A 53 12.02 -0.18 -4.76
C GLY A 53 12.22 1.32 -4.59
N GLU A 54 11.20 2.11 -4.89
CA GLU A 54 11.17 3.53 -4.57
C GLU A 54 11.19 3.75 -3.05
N ARG A 55 11.81 4.83 -2.56
CA ARG A 55 11.99 5.09 -1.11
C ARG A 55 10.67 5.07 -0.35
N MET A 56 9.60 5.66 -0.91
CA MET A 56 8.30 5.73 -0.24
C MET A 56 7.59 4.38 -0.14
N GLN A 57 7.64 3.58 -1.21
CA GLN A 57 7.09 2.22 -1.19
C GLN A 57 7.76 1.34 -0.13
N ARG A 58 9.07 1.52 0.06
CA ARG A 58 9.84 0.81 1.10
C ARG A 58 9.44 1.21 2.51
N VAL A 59 9.33 2.51 2.78
CA VAL A 59 8.90 3.00 4.10
C VAL A 59 7.52 2.46 4.45
N MET A 60 6.62 2.38 3.46
CA MET A 60 5.31 1.79 3.65
C MET A 60 5.40 0.28 3.95
N HIS A 61 6.18 -0.48 3.18
CA HIS A 61 6.37 -1.91 3.42
C HIS A 61 6.91 -2.21 4.83
N HIS A 62 7.93 -1.48 5.27
CA HIS A 62 8.49 -1.62 6.61
C HIS A 62 7.51 -1.26 7.72
N LYS A 63 6.65 -0.25 7.50
CA LYS A 63 5.57 0.04 8.45
C LYS A 63 4.59 -1.14 8.54
N MET A 64 4.21 -1.73 7.42
CA MET A 64 3.28 -2.87 7.38
C MET A 64 3.82 -4.17 7.99
N GLU A 65 5.12 -4.28 8.27
CA GLU A 65 5.70 -5.44 8.98
C GLU A 65 5.28 -5.50 10.46
N LYS A 66 5.02 -4.35 11.08
CA LYS A 66 4.61 -4.28 12.50
C LYS A 66 3.09 -4.40 12.62
N GLU A 67 2.63 -5.17 13.62
CA GLU A 67 1.20 -5.39 13.89
C GLU A 67 0.45 -4.07 14.15
N GLU A 68 1.03 -3.17 14.95
CA GLU A 68 0.45 -1.88 15.33
C GLU A 68 0.03 -1.04 14.10
N TYR A 69 0.89 -0.99 13.08
CA TYR A 69 0.61 -0.25 11.85
C TYR A 69 -0.39 -0.96 10.96
N LYS A 70 -0.49 -2.30 11.00
CA LYS A 70 -1.55 -3.02 10.28
C LYS A 70 -2.92 -2.69 10.86
N GLU A 71 -3.03 -2.65 12.19
CA GLU A 71 -4.27 -2.27 12.87
C GLU A 71 -4.64 -0.80 12.64
N GLU A 72 -3.66 0.10 12.63
CA GLU A 72 -3.92 1.50 12.30
C GLU A 72 -4.36 1.67 10.84
N PHE A 73 -3.74 0.92 9.93
CA PHE A 73 -4.09 0.94 8.51
C PHE A 73 -5.50 0.38 8.27
N SER A 74 -5.90 -0.69 8.97
CA SER A 74 -7.23 -1.29 8.81
C SER A 74 -8.37 -0.38 9.31
N LYS A 75 -8.09 0.52 10.25
CA LYS A 75 -9.04 1.55 10.73
C LYS A 75 -9.29 2.65 9.70
N LYS A 76 -8.46 2.77 8.65
CA LYS A 76 -8.67 3.81 7.64
C LYS A 76 -9.93 3.50 6.84
N PRO A 77 -10.88 4.45 6.76
CA PRO A 77 -12.04 4.26 5.89
C PRO A 77 -11.55 4.21 4.45
N TYR A 78 -11.87 3.13 3.74
CA TYR A 78 -11.59 3.00 2.32
C TYR A 78 -12.31 4.12 1.57
N VAL A 79 -11.55 4.97 0.89
CA VAL A 79 -12.07 6.07 0.07
C VAL A 79 -12.91 5.55 -1.10
N GLU A 80 -12.70 4.30 -1.51
CA GLU A 80 -13.43 3.65 -2.60
C GLU A 80 -14.94 3.57 -2.36
N GLY A 81 -15.37 3.36 -1.11
CA GLY A 81 -16.79 3.32 -0.76
C GLY A 81 -17.51 4.64 -1.10
N PRO A 82 -17.08 5.78 -0.54
CA PRO A 82 -17.59 7.11 -0.92
C PRO A 82 -17.50 7.39 -2.43
N PHE A 83 -16.38 7.04 -3.09
CA PHE A 83 -16.24 7.26 -4.53
C PHE A 83 -17.20 6.40 -5.37
N GLY A 84 -17.51 5.18 -4.94
CA GLY A 84 -18.55 4.34 -5.56
C GLY A 84 -19.92 5.01 -5.47
N ILE A 85 -20.28 5.51 -4.28
CA ILE A 85 -21.54 6.22 -4.04
C ILE A 85 -21.66 7.46 -4.94
N PHE A 86 -20.60 8.25 -5.09
CA PHE A 86 -20.64 9.40 -5.99
C PHE A 86 -20.88 9.02 -7.44
N LYS A 87 -20.26 7.93 -7.91
CA LYS A 87 -20.42 7.46 -9.29
C LYS A 87 -21.82 6.88 -9.54
N GLU A 88 -22.35 6.12 -8.61
CA GLU A 88 -23.59 5.36 -8.79
C GLU A 88 -24.85 6.11 -8.35
N GLN A 89 -24.81 6.83 -7.22
CA GLN A 89 -25.98 7.53 -6.69
C GLN A 89 -26.03 8.99 -7.14
N PHE A 90 -24.89 9.68 -7.12
CA PHE A 90 -24.81 11.09 -7.53
C PHE A 90 -24.53 11.24 -9.03
N HIS A 91 -24.27 10.15 -9.74
CA HIS A 91 -24.09 10.14 -11.20
C HIS A 91 -23.08 11.18 -11.70
N ILE A 92 -21.99 11.41 -10.95
CA ILE A 92 -21.00 12.47 -11.26
C ILE A 92 -20.36 12.36 -12.65
N LYS A 93 -20.46 11.18 -13.30
CA LYS A 93 -19.97 10.94 -14.67
C LYS A 93 -20.92 11.46 -15.75
N GLN A 94 -22.16 11.75 -15.41
CA GLN A 94 -23.25 12.12 -16.32
C GLN A 94 -23.75 13.54 -16.06
N GLU A 95 -22.93 14.41 -15.46
CA GLU A 95 -23.29 15.79 -15.23
C GLU A 95 -23.57 16.54 -16.54
N ILE A 96 -24.70 17.23 -16.59
CA ILE A 96 -25.18 17.97 -17.77
C ILE A 96 -24.58 19.40 -17.81
N VAL A 97 -23.61 19.69 -16.97
CA VAL A 97 -23.08 21.03 -16.76
C VAL A 97 -21.92 21.31 -17.70
N ILE A 98 -21.98 22.43 -18.42
CA ILE A 98 -20.91 22.86 -19.34
C ILE A 98 -20.02 23.89 -18.64
N GLY A 99 -18.71 23.62 -18.64
CA GLY A 99 -17.67 24.51 -18.14
C GLY A 99 -17.14 24.14 -16.76
N VAL A 100 -15.81 24.12 -16.63
CA VAL A 100 -15.06 23.60 -15.46
C VAL A 100 -15.55 24.21 -14.14
N VAL A 101 -15.73 25.54 -14.07
CA VAL A 101 -16.13 26.23 -12.84
C VAL A 101 -17.50 25.78 -12.35
N LYS A 102 -18.44 25.51 -13.26
CA LYS A 102 -19.79 25.09 -12.89
C LYS A 102 -19.81 23.62 -12.47
N THR A 103 -19.06 22.76 -13.17
CA THR A 103 -18.84 21.35 -12.82
C THR A 103 -18.22 21.24 -11.42
N GLU A 104 -17.18 22.01 -11.14
CA GLU A 104 -16.53 22.00 -9.83
C GLU A 104 -17.50 22.40 -8.70
N LYS A 105 -18.28 23.46 -8.90
CA LYS A 105 -19.31 23.88 -7.94
C LYS A 105 -20.36 22.77 -7.72
N ARG A 106 -20.73 22.04 -8.77
CA ARG A 106 -21.71 20.96 -8.67
C ARG A 106 -21.16 19.78 -7.87
N LEU A 107 -19.97 19.31 -8.20
CA LEU A 107 -19.27 18.26 -7.46
C LEU A 107 -19.10 18.60 -5.98
N ASN A 108 -18.78 19.85 -5.66
CA ASN A 108 -18.66 20.33 -4.28
C ASN A 108 -19.99 20.27 -3.52
N LEU A 109 -21.10 20.63 -4.18
CA LEU A 109 -22.44 20.53 -3.59
C LEU A 109 -22.85 19.07 -3.34
N ASP A 110 -22.56 18.18 -4.28
CA ASP A 110 -22.84 16.75 -4.12
C ASP A 110 -22.00 16.14 -2.99
N ALA A 111 -20.74 16.53 -2.88
CA ALA A 111 -19.87 16.13 -1.78
C ALA A 111 -20.38 16.65 -0.42
N LEU A 112 -20.86 17.89 -0.36
CA LEU A 112 -21.47 18.46 0.85
C LEU A 112 -22.72 17.67 1.26
N ALA A 113 -23.63 17.42 0.31
CA ALA A 113 -24.86 16.67 0.55
C ALA A 113 -24.59 15.27 1.07
N TYR A 114 -23.63 14.55 0.46
CA TYR A 114 -23.18 13.24 0.92
C TYR A 114 -22.65 13.30 2.36
N ASN A 115 -21.79 14.27 2.68
CA ASN A 115 -21.21 14.43 4.00
C ASN A 115 -22.28 14.72 5.07
N ILE A 116 -23.28 15.55 4.77
CA ILE A 116 -24.40 15.82 5.67
C ILE A 116 -25.20 14.54 5.96
N LYS A 117 -25.57 13.79 4.90
CA LYS A 117 -26.29 12.51 5.04
C LYS A 117 -25.49 11.50 5.86
N ARG A 118 -24.18 11.41 5.61
CA ARG A 118 -23.27 10.52 6.35
C ARG A 118 -23.19 10.89 7.83
N LEU A 119 -23.03 12.17 8.15
CA LEU A 119 -23.01 12.66 9.54
C LEU A 119 -24.32 12.38 10.27
N TYR A 120 -25.45 12.52 9.59
CA TYR A 120 -26.75 12.17 10.15
C TYR A 120 -26.84 10.68 10.49
N ASN A 121 -26.47 9.80 9.56
CA ASN A 121 -26.49 8.34 9.80
C ASN A 121 -25.57 7.92 10.95
N LEU A 122 -24.34 8.46 10.99
CA LEU A 122 -23.39 8.19 12.08
C LEU A 122 -23.89 8.64 13.45
N LYS A 123 -24.74 9.68 13.52
CA LYS A 123 -25.39 10.10 14.77
C LYS A 123 -26.50 9.14 15.20
N GLN A 124 -27.21 8.52 14.25
CA GLN A 124 -28.27 7.56 14.56
C GLN A 124 -27.72 6.21 15.00
N GLU A 125 -26.63 5.73 14.39
CA GLU A 125 -25.97 4.47 14.76
C GLU A 125 -25.32 4.50 16.17
N LYS A 126 -25.10 5.70 16.72
CA LYS A 126 -24.55 5.89 18.08
C LYS A 126 -25.63 5.97 19.16
N LYS A 127 -26.91 5.98 18.80
CA LYS A 127 -28.04 5.85 19.73
C LYS A 127 -28.45 4.40 19.85
#